data_AF-A0AAV2NFQ4-F1
#
_entry.id   AF-A0AAV2NFQ4-F1
#
_cell.length_a   1.000
_cell.length_b   1.000
_cell.length_c   1.000
_cell.angle_alpha   90.00
_cell.angle_beta   90.00
_cell.angle_gamma   90.00
#
_symmetry.space_group_name_H-M   'P 1'
#
loop_
_entity.id
_entity.type
_entity.pdbx_description
1 polymer ?
#
loop_
_entity_poly.entity_id
_entity_poly.type
_entity_poly.pdbx_seq_one_letter_code
_entity_poly.pdbx_strand_id
1 'polypeptide(L)'
;MAEAQKIRDREIRGIRSSNRYSNRVNKDRIDSIKRAEDIIQDLERHGPAGLIHIGVLSNIIGKPIRIWNVDGSLNKIIGKRKTGRPIDVEYHATDLEQIGHWTLKHGKDPDNISIDLNSCLFSVIGSQIGQNPSKLRKWTVLKLKSNLRRLANRMDEILSLEKNDKIILMIGGARYCGTSPSHARMILDRSQGQKAHGFTFAGHPRGHASHPSPPNVEEYSIEEMKSAFLSRADQDYVTHLALTTQTAQNEMNNLNNSPNIFSLTVTVYSAEMNSRNLPKARNYVAGKPSGKEKNMRGVRLVLRHHEGQHKNPDADVFVQTCFPLIGGS
;
A
#
# COMPACT_ATOMS: atom_id res chain seq x y z
N MET A 1 11.29 29.23 -53.75
CA MET A 1 10.63 29.64 -52.48
C MET A 1 9.98 28.44 -51.76
N ALA A 2 9.12 27.64 -52.42
CA ALA A 2 8.40 26.53 -51.77
C ALA A 2 9.28 25.33 -51.33
N GLU A 3 10.40 25.07 -52.01
CA GLU A 3 11.25 23.91 -51.74
C GLU A 3 12.19 24.12 -50.54
N ALA A 4 12.73 25.33 -50.38
CA ALA A 4 13.52 25.74 -49.21
C ALA A 4 12.68 25.72 -47.92
N GLN A 5 11.38 26.04 -48.02
CA GLN A 5 10.44 25.97 -46.90
C GLN A 5 10.21 24.51 -46.44
N LYS A 6 10.05 23.58 -47.40
CA LYS A 6 9.87 22.14 -47.10
C LYS A 6 11.09 21.53 -46.40
N ILE A 7 12.30 21.94 -46.79
CA ILE A 7 13.55 21.46 -46.16
C ILE A 7 13.64 21.94 -44.70
N ARG A 8 13.42 23.24 -44.45
CA ARG A 8 13.38 23.80 -43.09
C ARG A 8 12.33 23.13 -42.21
N ASP A 9 11.13 22.88 -42.74
CA ASP A 9 10.07 22.22 -41.98
C ASP A 9 10.41 20.76 -41.64
N ARG A 10 11.21 20.08 -42.46
CA ARG A 10 11.67 18.71 -42.22
C ARG A 10 12.74 18.66 -41.12
N GLU A 11 13.68 19.59 -41.15
CA GLU A 11 14.72 19.74 -40.10
C GLU A 11 14.10 20.10 -38.75
N ILE A 12 13.18 21.08 -38.71
CA ILE A 12 12.49 21.48 -37.48
C ILE A 12 11.65 20.32 -36.91
N ARG A 13 11.01 19.51 -37.77
CA ARG A 13 10.30 18.29 -37.34
C ARG A 13 11.27 17.23 -36.78
N GLY A 14 12.44 17.06 -37.39
CA GLY A 14 13.49 16.16 -36.91
C GLY A 14 13.98 16.54 -35.51
N ILE A 15 14.29 17.82 -35.29
CA ILE A 15 14.74 18.36 -33.99
C ILE A 15 13.65 18.24 -32.91
N ARG A 16 12.38 18.50 -33.27
CA ARG A 16 11.23 18.34 -32.35
C ARG A 16 10.94 16.87 -32.01
N SER A 17 11.32 15.94 -32.89
CA SER A 17 11.18 14.50 -32.65
C SER A 17 12.28 13.99 -31.73
N SER A 18 13.54 14.36 -31.98
CA SER A 18 14.69 13.99 -31.15
C SER A 18 14.58 14.54 -29.72
N ASN A 19 14.16 15.81 -29.56
CA ASN A 19 13.94 16.40 -28.24
C ASN A 19 12.78 15.75 -27.46
N ARG A 20 11.73 15.26 -28.16
CA ARG A 20 10.65 14.52 -27.50
C ARG A 20 11.11 13.14 -27.05
N TYR A 21 11.92 12.46 -27.86
CA TYR A 21 12.49 11.17 -27.52
C TYR A 21 13.46 11.26 -26.34
N SER A 22 14.39 12.22 -26.34
CA SER A 22 15.34 12.43 -25.24
C SER A 22 14.65 12.80 -23.93
N ASN A 23 13.62 13.65 -23.97
CA ASN A 23 12.81 13.99 -22.80
C ASN A 23 12.05 12.78 -22.23
N ARG A 24 11.56 11.89 -23.10
CA ARG A 24 10.88 10.66 -22.68
C ARG A 24 11.85 9.69 -22.00
N VAL A 25 13.01 9.45 -22.60
CA VAL A 25 14.06 8.59 -22.03
C VAL A 25 14.54 9.12 -20.68
N ASN A 26 14.70 10.44 -20.54
CA ASN A 26 15.06 11.05 -19.25
C ASN A 26 13.96 10.88 -18.20
N LYS A 27 12.69 11.03 -18.58
CA LYS A 27 11.55 10.81 -17.67
C LYS A 27 11.46 9.36 -17.20
N ASP A 28 11.55 8.41 -18.12
CA ASP A 28 11.49 6.97 -17.79
C ASP A 28 12.65 6.55 -16.86
N ARG A 29 13.84 7.15 -17.05
CA ARG A 29 14.99 6.95 -16.17
C ARG A 29 14.79 7.55 -14.77
N ILE A 30 14.23 8.75 -14.67
CA ILE A 30 13.89 9.39 -13.37
C ILE A 30 12.86 8.53 -12.63
N ASP A 31 11.82 8.06 -13.33
CA ASP A 31 10.79 7.21 -12.76
C ASP A 31 11.36 5.88 -12.26
N SER A 32 12.31 5.29 -12.97
CA SER A 32 12.97 4.04 -12.57
C SER A 32 13.87 4.19 -11.34
N ILE A 33 14.58 5.32 -11.24
CA ILE A 33 15.39 5.64 -10.04
C ILE A 33 14.48 5.84 -8.85
N LYS A 34 13.40 6.61 -8.99
CA LYS A 34 12.45 6.86 -7.92
C LYS A 34 11.84 5.57 -7.37
N ARG A 35 11.41 4.66 -8.25
CA ARG A 35 10.90 3.35 -7.82
C ARG A 35 11.94 2.50 -7.09
N ALA A 36 13.19 2.54 -7.55
CA ALA A 36 14.28 1.84 -6.88
C ALA A 36 14.54 2.43 -5.48
N GLU A 37 14.41 3.75 -5.31
CA GLU A 37 14.47 4.41 -4.00
C GLU A 37 13.27 4.01 -3.11
N ASP A 38 12.06 3.95 -3.68
CA ASP A 38 10.84 3.56 -2.97
C ASP A 38 10.95 2.13 -2.41
N ILE A 39 11.47 1.16 -3.18
CA ILE A 39 11.76 -0.21 -2.70
C ILE A 39 12.70 -0.21 -1.50
N ILE A 40 13.75 0.60 -1.58
CA ILE A 40 14.76 0.68 -0.52
C ILE A 40 14.15 1.27 0.74
N GLN A 41 13.40 2.37 0.60
CA GLN A 41 12.76 3.04 1.72
C GLN A 41 11.70 2.17 2.37
N ASP A 42 10.91 1.44 1.58
CA ASP A 42 9.94 0.47 2.09
C ASP A 42 10.64 -0.59 2.94
N LEU A 43 11.71 -1.21 2.43
CA LEU A 43 12.47 -2.20 3.19
C LEU A 43 13.12 -1.61 4.47
N GLU A 44 13.57 -0.36 4.42
CA GLU A 44 14.10 0.39 5.58
C GLU A 44 13.04 0.63 6.65
N ARG A 45 11.80 0.88 6.24
CA ARG A 45 10.66 1.17 7.12
C ARG A 45 9.88 -0.09 7.50
N HIS A 46 10.52 -1.25 7.48
CA HIS A 46 9.93 -2.53 7.85
C HIS A 46 8.85 -3.03 6.89
N GLY A 47 8.93 -2.63 5.62
CA GLY A 47 8.15 -3.23 4.55
C GLY A 47 8.48 -4.71 4.33
N PRO A 48 7.57 -5.45 3.66
CA PRO A 48 7.70 -6.87 3.41
C PRO A 48 8.84 -7.17 2.43
N ALA A 49 9.51 -8.30 2.64
CA ALA A 49 10.63 -8.67 1.81
C ALA A 49 10.21 -9.65 0.68
N GLY A 50 10.43 -9.27 -0.58
CA GLY A 50 10.21 -10.13 -1.76
C GLY A 50 11.49 -10.60 -2.47
N LEU A 51 11.33 -11.08 -3.70
CA LEU A 51 12.42 -11.73 -4.47
C LEU A 51 13.62 -10.83 -4.77
N ILE A 52 13.42 -9.52 -4.97
CA ILE A 52 14.55 -8.58 -5.15
C ILE A 52 15.48 -8.68 -3.95
N HIS A 53 14.91 -8.70 -2.74
CA HIS A 53 15.65 -8.80 -1.50
C HIS A 53 16.32 -10.16 -1.36
N ILE A 54 15.68 -11.25 -1.77
CA ILE A 54 16.30 -12.59 -1.81
C ILE A 54 17.51 -12.60 -2.76
N GLY A 55 17.41 -11.97 -3.93
CA GLY A 55 18.54 -11.83 -4.86
C GLY A 55 19.72 -11.07 -4.25
N VAL A 56 19.44 -10.00 -3.52
CA VAL A 56 20.47 -9.24 -2.79
C VAL A 56 21.05 -10.06 -1.63
N LEU A 57 20.20 -10.72 -0.84
CA LEU A 57 20.61 -11.56 0.28
C LEU A 57 21.49 -12.71 -0.17
N SER A 58 21.13 -13.44 -1.24
CA SER A 58 21.96 -14.48 -1.84
C SER A 58 23.35 -13.98 -2.21
N ASN A 59 23.44 -12.73 -2.70
CA ASN A 59 24.72 -12.10 -2.99
C ASN A 59 25.50 -11.72 -1.73
N ILE A 60 24.84 -11.21 -0.69
CA ILE A 60 25.46 -10.83 0.59
C ILE A 60 26.01 -12.07 1.31
N ILE A 61 25.23 -13.14 1.40
CA ILE A 61 25.59 -14.35 2.16
C ILE A 61 26.44 -15.33 1.34
N GLY A 62 26.56 -15.12 0.02
CA GLY A 62 27.33 -15.99 -0.87
C GLY A 62 26.74 -17.39 -1.08
N LYS A 63 25.44 -17.58 -0.84
CA LYS A 63 24.76 -18.88 -0.92
C LYS A 63 23.58 -18.82 -1.89
N PRO A 64 23.27 -19.91 -2.62
CA PRO A 64 21.99 -20.04 -3.31
C PRO A 64 20.84 -20.04 -2.31
N ILE A 65 19.69 -19.48 -2.69
CA ILE A 65 18.45 -19.56 -1.91
C ILE A 65 17.44 -20.33 -2.75
N ARG A 66 16.97 -21.46 -2.21
CA ARG A 66 15.94 -22.32 -2.79
C ARG A 66 14.60 -21.93 -2.20
N ILE A 67 13.66 -21.60 -3.08
CA ILE A 67 12.28 -21.27 -2.72
C ILE A 67 11.44 -22.50 -3.01
N TRP A 68 10.73 -22.98 -2.00
CA TRP A 68 9.85 -24.15 -2.06
C TRP A 68 8.38 -23.71 -2.07
N ASN A 69 7.56 -24.45 -2.80
CA ASN A 69 6.11 -24.35 -2.74
C ASN A 69 5.60 -25.14 -1.52
N VAL A 70 4.38 -24.82 -1.07
CA VAL A 70 3.71 -25.50 0.07
C VAL A 70 3.51 -27.00 -0.17
N ASP A 71 3.36 -27.42 -1.43
CA ASP A 71 3.28 -28.83 -1.81
C ASP A 71 4.62 -29.59 -1.73
N GLY A 72 5.69 -28.92 -1.30
CA GLY A 72 7.04 -29.47 -1.16
C GLY A 72 7.84 -29.49 -2.47
N SER A 73 7.28 -29.03 -3.59
CA SER A 73 8.00 -28.89 -4.85
C SER A 73 8.95 -27.69 -4.84
N LEU A 74 10.09 -27.83 -5.52
CA LEU A 74 11.04 -26.72 -5.65
C LEU A 74 10.51 -25.72 -6.68
N ASN A 75 10.22 -24.50 -6.24
CA ASN A 75 9.77 -23.42 -7.11
C ASN A 75 10.93 -22.84 -7.91
N LYS A 76 11.94 -22.31 -7.22
CA LYS A 76 13.04 -21.57 -7.85
C LYS A 76 14.31 -21.63 -7.02
N ILE A 77 15.44 -21.43 -7.70
CA ILE A 77 16.73 -21.21 -7.05
C ILE A 77 17.27 -19.86 -7.48
N ILE A 78 17.46 -18.97 -6.53
CA ILE A 78 18.11 -17.67 -6.71
C ILE A 78 19.59 -17.83 -6.36
N GLY A 79 20.47 -17.29 -7.22
CA GLY A 79 21.92 -17.42 -7.04
C GLY A 79 22.46 -18.82 -7.34
N LYS A 80 21.91 -19.52 -8.35
CA LYS A 80 22.35 -20.88 -8.77
C LYS A 80 23.87 -21.05 -8.94
N ARG A 81 24.59 -19.99 -9.30
CA ARG A 81 26.04 -20.00 -9.51
C ARG A 81 26.87 -19.82 -8.22
N LYS A 82 26.22 -19.65 -7.06
CA LYS A 82 26.90 -19.50 -5.77
C LYS A 82 27.31 -20.88 -5.24
N THR A 83 28.46 -20.96 -4.60
CA THR A 83 29.08 -22.22 -4.16
C THR A 83 28.75 -22.61 -2.73
N GLY A 84 28.20 -21.68 -1.92
CA GLY A 84 27.84 -21.98 -0.53
C GLY A 84 26.66 -22.95 -0.42
N ARG A 85 26.53 -23.61 0.74
CA ARG A 85 25.40 -24.52 1.03
C ARG A 85 24.07 -23.76 0.83
N PRO A 86 23.11 -24.29 0.05
CA PRO A 86 21.84 -23.62 -0.20
C PRO A 86 21.05 -23.37 1.09
N ILE A 87 20.31 -22.26 1.10
CA ILE A 87 19.33 -21.89 2.13
C ILE A 87 17.95 -22.20 1.59
N ASP A 88 17.09 -22.79 2.43
CA ASP A 88 15.74 -23.17 2.05
C ASP A 88 14.72 -22.20 2.66
N VAL A 89 13.85 -21.65 1.84
CA VAL A 89 12.72 -20.85 2.28
C VAL A 89 11.44 -21.38 1.64
N GLU A 90 10.34 -21.34 2.36
CA GLU A 90 9.02 -21.70 1.85
C GLU A 90 8.12 -20.47 1.94
N TYR A 91 7.30 -20.24 0.91
CA TYR A 91 6.40 -19.10 0.86
C TYR A 91 4.96 -19.59 0.96
N HIS A 92 4.23 -19.08 1.95
CA HIS A 92 2.82 -19.35 2.13
C HIS A 92 2.05 -18.11 1.71
N ALA A 93 1.38 -18.21 0.57
CA ALA A 93 0.26 -17.33 0.30
C ALA A 93 -0.86 -17.75 1.27
N THR A 94 -1.27 -16.87 2.17
CA THR A 94 -2.51 -17.07 2.93
C THR A 94 -3.68 -16.99 1.95
N ASP A 95 -4.67 -17.88 2.08
CA ASP A 95 -5.79 -18.09 1.16
C ASP A 95 -6.67 -16.84 0.88
N LEU A 96 -6.36 -15.72 1.53
CA LEU A 96 -7.02 -14.43 1.40
C LEU A 96 -5.98 -13.31 1.31
N GLU A 97 -5.30 -13.16 0.16
CA GLU A 97 -4.57 -11.95 -0.32
C GLU A 97 -3.84 -11.03 0.71
N GLN A 98 -3.43 -11.56 1.87
CA GLN A 98 -2.58 -10.88 2.85
C GLN A 98 -1.11 -11.04 2.47
N ILE A 99 -0.27 -10.21 3.08
CA ILE A 99 1.20 -10.31 3.02
C ILE A 99 1.59 -11.77 3.25
N GLY A 100 2.12 -12.45 2.22
CA GLY A 100 2.48 -13.85 2.36
C GLY A 100 3.62 -14.04 3.35
N HIS A 101 3.62 -15.21 3.99
CA HIS A 101 4.54 -15.51 5.08
C HIS A 101 5.71 -16.37 4.59
N TRP A 102 6.92 -15.99 4.98
CA TRP A 102 8.12 -16.78 4.72
C TRP A 102 8.40 -17.68 5.91
N THR A 103 8.56 -18.97 5.67
CA THR A 103 8.80 -20.00 6.68
C THR A 103 10.04 -20.83 6.32
N LEU A 104 10.50 -21.62 7.29
CA LEU A 104 11.32 -22.79 7.00
C LEU A 104 10.47 -23.83 6.27
N LYS A 105 11.13 -24.80 5.60
CA LYS A 105 10.41 -25.91 4.94
C LYS A 105 9.37 -26.55 5.87
N HIS A 106 8.23 -26.92 5.31
CA HIS A 106 7.09 -27.52 6.01
C HIS A 106 6.38 -26.54 6.96
N GLY A 107 6.32 -25.26 6.59
CA GLY A 107 5.56 -24.24 7.32
C GLY A 107 6.04 -23.92 8.73
N LYS A 108 7.30 -24.21 9.08
CA LYS A 108 7.82 -23.96 10.43
C LYS A 108 8.41 -22.57 10.57
N ASP A 109 8.05 -21.88 11.65
CA ASP A 109 8.75 -20.66 12.06
C ASP A 109 10.05 -20.99 12.81
N PRO A 110 11.07 -20.13 12.73
CA PRO A 110 12.29 -20.28 13.52
C PRO A 110 12.06 -19.98 15.00
N ASP A 111 12.70 -20.71 15.91
CA ASP A 111 12.46 -20.60 17.37
C ASP A 111 12.78 -19.22 17.99
N ASN A 112 13.65 -18.43 17.34
CA ASN A 112 14.09 -17.11 17.80
C ASN A 112 13.62 -16.01 16.84
N ILE A 113 12.31 -15.79 16.76
CA ILE A 113 11.70 -14.76 15.91
C ILE A 113 12.09 -13.37 16.44
N SER A 114 12.74 -12.57 15.59
CA SER A 114 12.88 -11.13 15.87
C SER A 114 11.50 -10.48 15.93
N ILE A 115 11.22 -9.67 16.96
CA ILE A 115 9.95 -8.96 17.18
C ILE A 115 9.72 -7.84 16.12
N ASP A 116 10.69 -7.61 15.24
CA ASP A 116 10.58 -6.59 14.18
C ASP A 116 9.51 -6.93 13.13
N LEU A 117 8.71 -5.91 12.78
CA LEU A 117 7.64 -5.99 11.77
C LEU A 117 8.12 -6.52 10.41
N ASN A 118 7.32 -7.37 9.77
CA ASN A 118 7.56 -8.00 8.46
C ASN A 118 8.97 -8.62 8.31
N SER A 119 9.54 -9.15 9.39
CA SER A 119 10.90 -9.71 9.40
C SER A 119 10.99 -11.20 9.03
N CYS A 120 9.88 -11.85 8.67
CA CYS A 120 9.80 -13.30 8.44
C CYS A 120 10.90 -13.86 7.51
N LEU A 121 11.13 -13.26 6.33
CA LEU A 121 12.20 -13.69 5.43
C LEU A 121 13.59 -13.64 6.09
N PHE A 122 13.89 -12.54 6.78
CA PHE A 122 15.17 -12.34 7.43
C PHE A 122 15.35 -13.28 8.62
N SER A 123 14.27 -13.60 9.33
CA SER A 123 14.24 -14.58 10.42
C SER A 123 14.53 -15.99 9.92
N VAL A 124 13.87 -16.41 8.85
CA VAL A 124 14.07 -17.73 8.23
C VAL A 124 15.49 -17.90 7.69
N ILE A 125 16.02 -16.89 7.00
CA ILE A 125 17.40 -16.96 6.49
C ILE A 125 18.39 -16.90 7.65
N GLY A 126 18.16 -15.98 8.59
CA GLY A 126 19.02 -15.75 9.75
C GLY A 126 19.19 -16.99 10.63
N SER A 127 18.10 -17.72 10.90
CA SER A 127 18.14 -18.94 11.69
C SER A 127 19.01 -20.04 11.06
N GLN A 128 19.00 -20.17 9.73
CA GLN A 128 19.78 -21.17 9.01
C GLN A 128 21.28 -20.84 8.89
N ILE A 129 21.67 -19.58 9.14
CA ILE A 129 23.07 -19.14 9.01
C ILE A 129 23.65 -18.52 10.29
N GLY A 130 22.89 -18.55 11.39
CA GLY A 130 23.29 -17.97 12.67
C GLY A 130 23.47 -16.45 12.61
N GLN A 131 22.63 -15.74 11.87
CA GLN A 131 22.67 -14.27 11.74
C GLN A 131 21.41 -13.61 12.27
N ASN A 132 21.60 -12.42 12.85
CA ASN A 132 20.50 -11.60 13.35
C ASN A 132 19.64 -11.06 12.18
N PRO A 133 18.30 -11.17 12.23
CA PRO A 133 17.41 -10.74 11.14
C PRO A 133 17.50 -9.24 10.84
N SER A 134 17.52 -8.38 11.86
CA SER A 134 17.62 -6.92 11.71
C SER A 134 18.96 -6.52 11.06
N LYS A 135 20.04 -7.26 11.36
CA LYS A 135 21.35 -7.09 10.71
C LYS A 135 21.31 -7.46 9.23
N LEU A 136 20.64 -8.57 8.87
CA LEU A 136 20.43 -8.96 7.47
C LEU A 136 19.60 -7.92 6.70
N ARG A 137 18.53 -7.38 7.30
CA ARG A 137 17.74 -6.29 6.71
C ARG A 137 18.60 -5.07 6.44
N LYS A 138 19.35 -4.60 7.45
CA LYS A 138 20.25 -3.44 7.32
C LYS A 138 21.30 -3.63 6.23
N TRP A 139 21.92 -4.81 6.13
CA TRP A 139 22.88 -5.10 5.06
C TRP A 139 22.23 -5.13 3.68
N THR A 140 21.01 -5.66 3.58
CA THR A 140 20.24 -5.70 2.33
C THR A 140 19.95 -4.28 1.83
N VAL A 141 19.44 -3.42 2.71
CA VAL A 141 19.23 -2.00 2.47
C VAL A 141 20.51 -1.32 1.97
N LEU A 142 21.62 -1.46 2.71
CA LEU A 142 22.89 -0.83 2.35
C LEU A 142 23.38 -1.30 0.97
N LYS A 143 23.23 -2.59 0.66
CA LYS A 143 23.63 -3.14 -0.63
C LYS A 143 22.75 -2.61 -1.76
N LEU A 144 21.44 -2.46 -1.54
CA LEU A 144 20.53 -1.85 -2.52
C LEU A 144 20.90 -0.39 -2.76
N LYS A 145 21.12 0.41 -1.70
CA LYS A 145 21.57 1.81 -1.79
C LYS A 145 22.85 1.96 -2.61
N SER A 146 23.86 1.12 -2.34
CA SER A 146 25.12 1.14 -3.10
C SER A 146 24.97 0.75 -4.58
N ASN A 147 23.87 0.07 -4.94
CA ASN A 147 23.59 -0.41 -6.30
C ASN A 147 22.35 0.22 -6.90
N LEU A 148 21.90 1.38 -6.40
CA LEU A 148 20.64 2.02 -6.78
C LEU A 148 20.46 2.13 -8.30
N ARG A 149 21.49 2.62 -9.01
CA ARG A 149 21.44 2.76 -10.47
C ARG A 149 21.28 1.42 -11.20
N ARG A 150 21.89 0.35 -10.68
CA ARG A 150 21.77 -0.98 -11.26
C ARG A 150 20.40 -1.60 -11.00
N LEU A 151 19.81 -1.33 -9.84
CA LEU A 151 18.43 -1.69 -9.54
C LEU A 151 17.48 -0.95 -10.47
N ALA A 152 17.61 0.38 -10.58
CA ALA A 152 16.82 1.23 -11.47
C ALA A 152 16.85 0.74 -12.92
N ASN A 153 18.03 0.41 -13.46
CA ASN A 153 18.17 -0.08 -14.83
C ASN A 153 17.51 -1.45 -15.09
N ARG A 154 17.17 -2.21 -14.04
CA ARG A 154 16.54 -3.53 -14.15
C ARG A 154 15.09 -3.52 -13.69
N MET A 155 14.53 -2.35 -13.36
CA MET A 155 13.19 -2.24 -12.82
C MET A 155 12.14 -2.80 -13.78
N ASP A 156 12.23 -2.50 -15.08
CA ASP A 156 11.25 -3.02 -16.05
C ASP A 156 11.29 -4.54 -16.18
N GLU A 157 12.49 -5.15 -16.17
CA GLU A 157 12.64 -6.62 -16.16
C GLU A 157 12.05 -7.22 -14.89
N ILE A 158 12.34 -6.63 -13.73
CA ILE A 158 11.82 -7.06 -12.42
C ILE A 158 10.28 -6.99 -12.41
N LEU A 159 9.69 -5.87 -12.85
CA LEU A 159 8.23 -5.68 -12.95
C LEU A 159 7.57 -6.62 -13.98
N SER A 160 8.29 -6.99 -15.05
CA SER A 160 7.78 -7.96 -16.03
C SER A 160 7.77 -9.38 -15.49
N LEU A 161 8.79 -9.76 -14.70
CA LEU A 161 8.82 -11.03 -13.98
C LEU A 161 7.72 -11.09 -12.92
N GLU A 162 7.40 -9.95 -12.29
CA GLU A 162 6.28 -9.82 -11.35
C GLU A 162 4.92 -10.20 -11.95
N LYS A 163 4.65 -9.75 -13.18
CA LYS A 163 3.38 -10.01 -13.88
C LYS A 163 3.16 -11.47 -14.31
N ASN A 164 4.23 -12.20 -14.61
CA ASN A 164 4.12 -13.55 -15.20
C ASN A 164 4.12 -14.69 -14.18
N ASP A 165 4.73 -14.49 -13.00
CA ASP A 165 4.99 -15.59 -12.05
C ASP A 165 4.16 -15.47 -10.73
N LYS A 166 3.12 -14.61 -10.66
CA LYS A 166 2.40 -14.24 -9.41
C LYS A 166 3.35 -13.77 -8.29
N ILE A 167 4.38 -13.02 -8.66
CA ILE A 167 5.40 -12.49 -7.75
C ILE A 167 4.94 -11.10 -7.33
N ILE A 168 4.61 -10.90 -6.04
CA ILE A 168 4.20 -9.58 -5.55
C ILE A 168 5.41 -8.88 -4.92
N LEU A 169 5.96 -7.90 -5.63
CA LEU A 169 6.71 -6.82 -5.02
C LEU A 169 5.70 -5.75 -4.60
N MET A 170 5.34 -5.78 -3.33
CA MET A 170 4.26 -5.01 -2.77
C MET A 170 4.73 -3.58 -2.51
N ILE A 171 4.60 -2.72 -3.53
CA ILE A 171 4.73 -1.27 -3.36
C ILE A 171 3.36 -0.67 -3.67
N GLY A 172 2.52 -0.55 -2.64
CA GLY A 172 1.21 0.08 -2.75
C GLY A 172 1.08 1.28 -1.82
N GLY A 173 0.30 2.27 -2.26
CA GLY A 173 0.19 3.59 -1.65
C GLY A 173 -1.11 3.89 -0.93
N ALA A 174 -1.53 2.99 -0.06
CA ALA A 174 -2.65 3.17 0.84
C ALA A 174 -2.22 2.79 2.24
N ARG A 175 -1.57 3.71 2.97
CA ARG A 175 -1.18 3.50 4.37
C ARG A 175 -1.90 4.46 5.32
N TYR A 176 -1.91 4.10 6.61
CA TYR A 176 -2.20 5.03 7.69
C TYR A 176 -1.23 4.81 8.85
N CYS A 177 -0.38 5.81 9.13
CA CYS A 177 0.54 5.81 10.26
C CYS A 177 0.31 6.99 11.22
N GLY A 178 -0.91 7.57 11.18
CA GLY A 178 -1.26 8.74 11.99
C GLY A 178 -1.38 8.37 13.47
N THR A 179 -0.90 9.27 14.34
CA THR A 179 -0.89 9.09 15.80
C THR A 179 -2.00 9.87 16.52
N SER A 180 -2.90 10.52 15.76
CA SER A 180 -3.93 11.39 16.32
C SER A 180 -5.12 11.58 15.35
N PRO A 181 -6.27 12.02 15.87
CA PRO A 181 -7.42 12.42 15.04
C PRO A 181 -7.08 13.46 13.97
N SER A 182 -6.13 14.37 14.23
CA SER A 182 -5.71 15.37 13.25
C SER A 182 -5.07 14.75 12.00
N HIS A 183 -4.42 13.59 12.11
CA HIS A 183 -3.90 12.88 10.95
C HIS A 183 -5.01 12.23 10.13
N ALA A 184 -6.04 11.67 10.78
CA ALA A 184 -7.22 11.18 10.07
C ALA A 184 -7.96 12.32 9.36
N ARG A 185 -8.08 13.49 10.02
CA ARG A 185 -8.61 14.71 9.41
C ARG A 185 -7.93 15.04 8.09
N MET A 186 -6.60 15.06 8.07
CA MET A 186 -5.82 15.37 6.86
C MET A 186 -6.16 14.43 5.70
N ILE A 187 -6.33 13.14 5.97
CA ILE A 187 -6.67 12.15 4.94
C ILE A 187 -8.10 12.32 4.43
N LEU A 188 -9.06 12.52 5.35
CA LEU A 188 -10.45 12.76 5.00
C LEU A 188 -10.58 14.04 4.16
N ASP A 189 -9.87 15.11 4.54
CA ASP A 189 -9.86 16.39 3.81
C ASP A 189 -9.17 16.26 2.44
N ARG A 190 -8.07 15.51 2.35
CA ARG A 190 -7.38 15.24 1.06
C ARG A 190 -8.18 14.33 0.13
N SER A 191 -9.03 13.46 0.67
CA SER A 191 -9.87 12.56 -0.14
C SER A 191 -11.13 13.26 -0.63
N GLN A 192 -11.62 14.24 0.13
CA GLN A 192 -12.85 14.96 -0.17
C GLN A 192 -12.78 15.71 -1.52
N GLY A 193 -13.72 15.40 -2.40
CA GLY A 193 -13.81 16.00 -3.74
C GLY A 193 -12.71 15.54 -4.72
N GLN A 194 -11.81 14.65 -4.31
CA GLN A 194 -10.70 14.17 -5.14
C GLN A 194 -11.01 12.81 -5.76
N LYS A 195 -10.31 12.47 -6.85
CA LYS A 195 -10.44 11.17 -7.54
C LYS A 195 -9.53 10.11 -6.91
N ALA A 196 -10.06 8.90 -6.81
CA ALA A 196 -9.28 7.72 -6.49
C ALA A 196 -8.73 7.08 -7.77
N HIS A 197 -7.65 6.32 -7.63
CA HIS A 197 -7.04 5.59 -8.76
C HIS A 197 -8.06 4.65 -9.41
N GLY A 198 -8.21 4.78 -10.74
CA GLY A 198 -9.08 3.90 -11.52
C GLY A 198 -10.58 4.07 -11.22
N PHE A 199 -10.97 5.18 -10.56
CA PHE A 199 -12.37 5.44 -10.21
C PHE A 199 -12.77 6.87 -10.54
N THR A 200 -13.94 7.03 -11.17
CA THR A 200 -14.37 8.32 -11.72
C THR A 200 -15.10 9.20 -10.72
N PHE A 201 -15.71 8.61 -9.68
CA PHE A 201 -16.45 9.36 -8.67
C PHE A 201 -15.51 9.94 -7.61
N ALA A 202 -15.78 11.19 -7.23
CA ALA A 202 -15.00 11.89 -6.21
C ALA A 202 -15.28 11.32 -4.81
N GLY A 203 -14.28 11.38 -3.94
CA GLY A 203 -14.43 11.04 -2.52
C GLY A 203 -15.41 11.99 -1.83
N HIS A 204 -16.24 11.44 -0.95
CA HIS A 204 -17.22 12.19 -0.17
C HIS A 204 -17.25 11.82 1.32
N PRO A 205 -16.11 11.58 1.99
CA PRO A 205 -16.12 11.22 3.40
C PRO A 205 -16.77 12.30 4.28
N ARG A 206 -16.58 13.60 3.98
CA ARG A 206 -17.12 14.70 4.79
C ARG A 206 -18.63 14.89 4.66
N GLY A 207 -19.27 14.26 3.67
CA GLY A 207 -20.73 14.23 3.55
C GLY A 207 -21.43 13.44 4.66
N HIS A 208 -20.69 12.76 5.54
CA HIS A 208 -21.23 11.97 6.64
C HIS A 208 -20.97 12.57 8.02
N ALA A 209 -20.67 13.87 8.10
CA ALA A 209 -20.52 14.59 9.35
C ALA A 209 -21.32 15.90 9.30
N SER A 210 -22.00 16.23 10.39
CA SER A 210 -22.62 17.55 10.54
C SER A 210 -21.55 18.64 10.65
N HIS A 211 -21.75 19.73 9.92
CA HIS A 211 -20.86 20.88 9.92
C HIS A 211 -21.59 22.14 9.39
N PRO A 212 -21.31 23.34 9.93
CA PRO A 212 -21.98 24.58 9.48
C PRO A 212 -21.79 24.93 8.00
N SER A 213 -20.80 24.34 7.35
CA SER A 213 -20.49 24.59 5.94
C SER A 213 -20.26 23.29 5.19
N PRO A 214 -20.67 23.20 3.92
CA PRO A 214 -20.45 22.02 3.11
C PRO A 214 -18.97 21.76 2.85
N PRO A 215 -18.60 20.52 2.50
CA PRO A 215 -19.46 19.32 2.49
C PRO A 215 -19.86 18.88 3.90
N ASN A 216 -21.14 18.52 4.08
CA ASN A 216 -21.74 18.10 5.34
C ASN A 216 -22.91 17.12 5.09
N VAL A 217 -23.45 16.53 6.15
CA VAL A 217 -24.59 15.60 6.03
C VAL A 217 -25.90 16.29 5.68
N GLU A 218 -26.09 17.54 6.10
CA GLU A 218 -27.30 18.30 5.83
C GLU A 218 -27.55 18.45 4.31
N GLU A 219 -26.50 18.66 3.51
CA GLU A 219 -26.64 18.67 2.06
C GLU A 219 -26.60 17.25 1.47
N TYR A 220 -25.75 16.37 2.00
CA TYR A 220 -25.54 15.04 1.43
C TYR A 220 -26.71 14.07 1.65
N SER A 221 -27.63 14.40 2.56
CA SER A 221 -28.83 13.60 2.86
C SER A 221 -30.12 14.16 2.26
N ILE A 222 -30.03 15.11 1.32
CA ILE A 222 -31.22 15.67 0.63
C ILE A 222 -31.99 14.56 -0.10
N GLU A 223 -31.27 13.72 -0.86
CA GLU A 223 -31.89 12.69 -1.71
C GLU A 223 -32.13 11.36 -0.98
N GLU A 224 -31.28 11.03 -0.01
CA GLU A 224 -31.33 9.74 0.68
C GLU A 224 -31.01 9.88 2.17
N MET A 225 -31.59 9.00 2.97
CA MET A 225 -31.21 8.89 4.38
C MET A 225 -29.73 8.55 4.51
N LYS A 226 -28.99 9.30 5.33
CA LYS A 226 -27.60 9.01 5.68
C LYS A 226 -27.45 8.87 7.19
N SER A 227 -26.63 7.92 7.65
CA SER A 227 -26.10 7.97 9.01
C SER A 227 -24.89 8.91 9.04
N ALA A 228 -24.75 9.68 10.12
CA ALA A 228 -23.70 10.68 10.23
C ALA A 228 -23.21 10.90 11.66
N PHE A 229 -21.95 11.33 11.72
CA PHE A 229 -21.29 11.85 12.91
C PHE A 229 -21.91 13.21 13.28
N LEU A 230 -22.00 13.48 14.59
CA LEU A 230 -22.56 14.74 15.09
C LEU A 230 -21.63 15.93 14.84
N SER A 231 -20.35 15.68 14.54
CA SER A 231 -19.38 16.68 14.15
C SER A 231 -18.26 16.10 13.29
N ARG A 232 -17.50 16.95 12.61
CA ARG A 232 -16.24 16.54 11.95
C ARG A 232 -15.20 16.03 12.94
N ALA A 233 -15.17 16.57 14.16
CA ALA A 233 -14.24 16.13 15.19
C ALA A 233 -14.53 14.68 15.62
N ASP A 234 -15.82 14.31 15.74
CA ASP A 234 -16.22 12.93 16.01
C ASP A 234 -15.83 12.00 14.86
N GLN A 235 -16.02 12.44 13.61
CA GLN A 235 -15.57 11.69 12.45
C GLN A 235 -14.05 11.49 12.48
N ASP A 236 -13.27 12.55 12.67
CA ASP A 236 -11.81 12.50 12.70
C ASP A 236 -11.31 11.53 13.79
N TYR A 237 -11.92 11.59 14.98
CA TYR A 237 -11.59 10.71 16.11
C TYR A 237 -11.87 9.25 15.79
N VAL A 238 -13.07 8.95 15.29
CA VAL A 238 -13.50 7.58 15.02
C VAL A 238 -12.77 6.98 13.81
N THR A 239 -12.54 7.78 12.76
CA THR A 239 -11.73 7.36 11.62
C THR A 239 -10.30 7.06 12.05
N HIS A 240 -9.70 7.86 12.93
CA HIS A 240 -8.37 7.57 13.48
C HIS A 240 -8.37 6.22 14.20
N LEU A 241 -9.27 6.01 15.16
CA LEU A 241 -9.37 4.73 15.87
C LEU A 241 -9.55 3.56 14.91
N ALA A 242 -10.44 3.71 13.92
CA ALA A 242 -10.73 2.67 12.95
C ALA A 242 -9.53 2.34 12.05
N LEU A 243 -8.84 3.35 11.52
CA LEU A 243 -7.66 3.13 10.66
C LEU A 243 -6.46 2.56 11.43
N THR A 244 -6.40 2.73 12.75
CA THR A 244 -5.36 2.10 13.59
C THR A 244 -5.64 0.63 13.94
N THR A 245 -6.83 0.10 13.68
CA THR A 245 -7.12 -1.30 14.00
C THR A 245 -6.39 -2.25 13.07
N GLN A 246 -6.09 -3.46 13.56
CA GLN A 246 -5.47 -4.49 12.73
C GLN A 246 -6.31 -4.83 11.50
N THR A 247 -7.64 -4.81 11.63
CA THR A 247 -8.58 -5.01 10.53
C THR A 247 -8.36 -4.00 9.41
N ALA A 248 -8.33 -2.70 9.71
CA ALA A 248 -8.11 -1.69 8.68
C ALA A 248 -6.69 -1.75 8.10
N GLN A 249 -5.67 -2.03 8.93
CA GLN A 249 -4.29 -2.17 8.48
C GLN A 249 -4.11 -3.36 7.51
N ASN A 250 -4.75 -4.48 7.80
CA ASN A 250 -4.76 -5.65 6.92
C ASN A 250 -5.43 -5.33 5.58
N GLU A 251 -6.59 -4.67 5.60
CA GLU A 251 -7.28 -4.29 4.36
C GLU A 251 -6.47 -3.28 3.54
N MET A 252 -5.84 -2.29 4.17
CA MET A 252 -4.91 -1.38 3.48
C MET A 252 -3.75 -2.14 2.82
N ASN A 253 -3.20 -3.14 3.50
CA ASN A 253 -2.19 -4.01 2.90
C ASN A 253 -2.77 -4.81 1.73
N ASN A 254 -3.93 -5.45 1.86
CA ASN A 254 -4.58 -6.17 0.76
C ASN A 254 -4.77 -5.26 -0.46
N LEU A 255 -5.25 -4.04 -0.25
CA LEU A 255 -5.39 -3.02 -1.29
C LEU A 255 -4.06 -2.72 -1.98
N ASN A 256 -2.97 -2.61 -1.23
CA ASN A 256 -1.63 -2.36 -1.76
C ASN A 256 -1.04 -3.51 -2.58
N ASN A 257 -1.53 -4.72 -2.33
CA ASN A 257 -0.87 -5.94 -2.77
C ASN A 257 -1.65 -6.66 -3.89
N SER A 258 -2.94 -6.35 -4.02
CA SER A 258 -3.83 -7.01 -4.97
C SER A 258 -4.00 -6.18 -6.25
N PRO A 259 -3.41 -6.57 -7.39
CA PRO A 259 -3.45 -5.79 -8.64
C PRO A 259 -4.86 -5.66 -9.24
N ASN A 260 -5.81 -6.46 -8.77
CA ASN A 260 -7.20 -6.47 -9.23
C ASN A 260 -8.17 -5.79 -8.24
N ILE A 261 -7.69 -5.36 -7.06
CA ILE A 261 -8.52 -4.69 -6.06
C ILE A 261 -8.26 -3.19 -6.14
N PHE A 262 -9.30 -2.45 -6.54
CA PHE A 262 -9.26 -0.98 -6.64
C PHE A 262 -10.06 -0.29 -5.52
N SER A 263 -10.69 -1.09 -4.65
CA SER A 263 -11.53 -0.62 -3.54
C SER A 263 -11.74 -1.72 -2.51
N LEU A 264 -11.74 -1.35 -1.23
CA LEU A 264 -12.15 -2.22 -0.14
C LEU A 264 -13.19 -1.53 0.73
N THR A 265 -14.20 -2.30 1.16
CA THR A 265 -15.17 -1.83 2.14
C THR A 265 -14.80 -2.43 3.50
N VAL A 266 -14.30 -1.59 4.39
CA VAL A 266 -13.86 -2.00 5.72
C VAL A 266 -14.94 -1.64 6.72
N THR A 267 -15.42 -2.63 7.46
CA THR A 267 -16.28 -2.40 8.63
C THR A 267 -15.46 -2.67 9.87
N VAL A 268 -15.32 -1.66 10.73
CA VAL A 268 -14.63 -1.78 12.03
C VAL A 268 -15.66 -1.59 13.12
N TYR A 269 -15.84 -2.61 13.95
CA TYR A 269 -16.76 -2.55 15.07
C TYR A 269 -16.12 -1.85 16.28
N SER A 270 -16.97 -1.27 17.13
CA SER A 270 -16.58 -0.58 18.35
C SER A 270 -15.69 -1.42 19.27
N ALA A 271 -15.93 -2.74 19.34
CA ALA A 271 -15.14 -3.67 20.14
C ALA A 271 -13.67 -3.81 19.66
N GLU A 272 -13.39 -3.49 18.40
CA GLU A 272 -12.03 -3.53 17.83
C GLU A 272 -11.27 -2.22 18.05
N MET A 273 -11.98 -1.15 18.42
CA MET A 273 -11.39 0.17 18.65
C MET A 273 -10.90 0.24 20.09
N ASN A 274 -9.67 0.73 20.29
CA ASN A 274 -9.10 0.94 21.62
C ASN A 274 -9.71 2.20 22.30
N SER A 275 -11.03 2.22 22.47
CA SER A 275 -11.77 3.28 23.15
C SER A 275 -12.98 2.69 23.87
N ARG A 276 -13.19 3.11 25.12
CA ARG A 276 -14.31 2.64 25.94
C ARG A 276 -15.63 3.30 25.58
N ASN A 277 -15.60 4.48 24.95
CA ASN A 277 -16.78 5.26 24.60
C ASN A 277 -16.58 5.93 23.25
N LEU A 278 -17.28 5.41 22.24
CA LEU A 278 -17.40 6.10 20.96
C LEU A 278 -18.45 7.22 21.05
N PRO A 279 -18.30 8.32 20.29
CA PRO A 279 -19.32 9.36 20.20
C PRO A 279 -20.64 8.77 19.67
N LYS A 280 -21.74 9.48 19.93
CA LYS A 280 -23.04 9.14 19.34
C LYS A 280 -23.09 9.55 17.88
N ALA A 281 -24.03 8.96 17.15
CA ALA A 281 -24.34 9.31 15.78
C ALA A 281 -25.86 9.37 15.57
N ARG A 282 -26.29 9.94 14.45
CA ARG A 282 -27.72 10.09 14.13
C ARG A 282 -27.95 9.93 12.63
N ASN A 283 -29.17 9.56 12.26
CA ASN A 283 -29.60 9.60 10.86
C ASN A 283 -29.99 11.03 10.48
N TYR A 284 -29.86 11.34 9.20
CA TYR A 284 -30.36 12.55 8.56
C TYR A 284 -31.21 12.16 7.35
N VAL A 285 -32.32 12.86 7.14
CA VAL A 285 -33.26 12.67 6.03
C VAL A 285 -33.68 14.04 5.52
N ALA A 286 -33.63 14.26 4.21
CA ALA A 286 -33.97 15.54 3.58
C ALA A 286 -33.23 16.73 4.25
N GLY A 287 -31.96 16.51 4.58
CA GLY A 287 -31.08 17.48 5.22
C GLY A 287 -31.34 17.81 6.68
N LYS A 288 -32.24 17.08 7.35
CA LYS A 288 -32.58 17.31 8.76
C LYS A 288 -32.22 16.11 9.63
N PRO A 289 -31.80 16.33 10.90
CA PRO A 289 -31.61 15.24 11.85
C PRO A 289 -32.90 14.44 12.04
N SER A 290 -32.81 13.12 11.97
CA SER A 290 -33.94 12.19 12.10
C SER A 290 -33.75 11.26 13.31
N GLY A 291 -34.72 11.26 14.22
CA GLY A 291 -34.72 10.45 15.44
C GLY A 291 -33.73 10.93 16.52
N LYS A 292 -33.59 10.12 17.57
CA LYS A 292 -32.65 10.36 18.68
C LYS A 292 -31.23 9.97 18.27
N GLU A 293 -30.25 10.58 18.94
CA GLU A 293 -28.87 10.09 18.91
C GLU A 293 -28.77 8.63 19.39
N LYS A 294 -27.98 7.85 18.67
CA LYS A 294 -27.77 6.42 18.90
C LYS A 294 -26.30 6.15 19.18
N ASN A 295 -26.05 5.14 20.02
CA ASN A 295 -24.69 4.63 20.20
C ASN A 295 -24.21 4.01 18.89
N MET A 296 -22.96 4.27 18.54
CA MET A 296 -22.32 3.66 17.39
C MET A 296 -21.95 2.22 17.69
N ARG A 297 -22.27 1.32 16.75
CA ARG A 297 -21.80 -0.07 16.76
C ARG A 297 -20.42 -0.20 16.13
N GLY A 298 -20.04 0.76 15.29
CA GLY A 298 -18.79 0.79 14.54
C GLY A 298 -18.82 1.86 13.45
N VAL A 299 -17.92 1.73 12.49
CA VAL A 299 -17.82 2.59 11.31
C VAL A 299 -17.61 1.74 10.07
N ARG A 300 -18.11 2.22 8.93
CA ARG A 300 -17.78 1.66 7.62
C ARG A 300 -16.98 2.67 6.81
N LEU A 301 -15.85 2.23 6.27
CA LEU A 301 -14.99 2.98 5.38
C LEU A 301 -14.94 2.31 4.01
N VAL A 302 -14.79 3.10 2.96
CA VAL A 302 -14.39 2.60 1.64
C VAL A 302 -13.00 3.14 1.34
N LEU A 303 -12.02 2.25 1.26
CA LEU A 303 -10.60 2.56 1.10
C LEU A 303 -10.15 2.31 -0.33
N ARG A 304 -9.32 3.20 -0.87
CA ARG A 304 -8.73 3.15 -2.22
C ARG A 304 -7.32 3.75 -2.20
N HIS A 305 -6.65 3.76 -3.35
CA HIS A 305 -5.47 4.61 -3.58
C HIS A 305 -5.88 5.98 -4.10
N HIS A 306 -5.10 7.02 -3.78
CA HIS A 306 -5.19 8.29 -4.49
C HIS A 306 -4.82 8.11 -5.97
N GLU A 307 -5.41 8.94 -6.85
CA GLU A 307 -5.08 8.95 -8.28
C GLU A 307 -3.57 9.11 -8.50
N GLY A 308 -3.00 8.25 -9.36
CA GLY A 308 -1.56 8.19 -9.60
C GLY A 308 -0.68 7.74 -8.43
N GLN A 309 -1.22 7.44 -7.25
CA GLN A 309 -0.44 7.07 -6.05
C GLN A 309 -0.48 5.58 -5.71
N HIS A 310 -1.19 4.74 -6.47
CA HIS A 310 -1.32 3.30 -6.24
C HIS A 310 0.01 2.52 -6.18
N LYS A 311 1.12 3.11 -6.63
CA LYS A 311 2.48 2.54 -6.57
C LYS A 311 3.44 3.29 -5.64
N ASN A 312 2.98 4.30 -4.91
CA ASN A 312 3.82 5.10 -4.03
C ASN A 312 3.69 4.58 -2.59
N PRO A 313 4.69 3.90 -2.01
CA PRO A 313 4.55 3.28 -0.69
C PRO A 313 4.35 4.30 0.44
N ASP A 314 4.69 5.57 0.19
CA ASP A 314 4.55 6.65 1.15
C ASP A 314 3.20 7.36 1.07
N ALA A 315 2.35 7.03 0.11
CA ALA A 315 1.04 7.66 -0.04
C ALA A 315 0.04 7.15 1.01
N ASP A 316 -0.67 8.10 1.62
CA ASP A 316 -1.76 7.80 2.54
C ASP A 316 -2.91 7.12 1.80
N VAL A 317 -3.71 6.34 2.53
CA VAL A 317 -4.95 5.74 2.02
C VAL A 317 -5.94 6.82 1.59
N PHE A 318 -6.60 6.60 0.45
CA PHE A 318 -7.74 7.42 0.04
C PHE A 318 -9.01 6.89 0.69
N VAL A 319 -9.76 7.77 1.36
CA VAL A 319 -11.06 7.42 1.97
C VAL A 319 -12.18 7.94 1.07
N GLN A 320 -12.78 7.03 0.31
CA GLN A 320 -13.90 7.34 -0.59
C GLN A 320 -15.14 7.77 0.19
N THR A 321 -15.47 7.04 1.26
CA THR A 321 -16.53 7.41 2.20
C THR A 321 -16.26 6.83 3.57
N CYS A 322 -16.80 7.45 4.62
CA CYS A 322 -16.69 7.02 5.99
C CYS A 322 -17.95 7.43 6.78
N PHE A 323 -18.72 6.45 7.25
CA PHE A 323 -19.98 6.71 7.95
C PHE A 323 -20.20 5.79 9.14
N PRO A 324 -20.89 6.27 10.21
CA PRO A 324 -21.11 5.50 11.40
C PRO A 324 -22.17 4.43 11.20
N LEU A 325 -21.98 3.27 11.82
CA LEU A 325 -22.96 2.20 11.88
C LEU A 325 -23.77 2.35 13.17
N ILE A 326 -25.06 2.67 13.03
CA ILE A 326 -25.98 2.81 14.15
C ILE A 326 -27.07 1.73 14.11
N GLY A 327 -27.62 1.38 15.28
CA GLY A 327 -28.75 0.46 15.44
C GLY A 327 -29.94 0.80 14.55
N GLY A 328 -30.51 -0.20 13.86
CA GLY A 328 -31.91 -0.13 13.46
C GLY A 328 -32.75 -0.06 14.73
N SER A 329 -33.72 0.85 14.76
CA SER A 329 -34.77 0.86 15.78
C SER A 329 -35.57 -0.44 15.72
#